data_AF-A0A367ZUD7-F1
#
_entry.id   AF-A0A367ZUD7-F1
#
_cell.length_a   1.000
_cell.length_b   1.000
_cell.length_c   1.000
_cell.angle_alpha   90.00
_cell.angle_beta   90.00
_cell.angle_gamma   90.00
#
_symmetry.space_group_name_H-M   'P 1'
#
loop_
_entity.id
_entity.type
_entity.pdbx_description
1 polymer ?
#
loop_
_entity_poly.entity_id
_entity_poly.type
_entity_poly.pdbx_seq_one_letter_code
_entity_poly.pdbx_strand_id
1 'polypeptide(L)'
;MSDHRQTPPTWDGPPPPPPPPPPPPGSYTAYGPNDGPTGPAHPDSPLPTGNFINAFLGSTLFALFFGTLTGYFRLLAGFVIGLQGMLVGVFTGLTAGKLFATCRVVERSFQVRLILCLVLTAIVVGGQIIGMGLALPEFDPGFILTSLWEGTFRELSIGVSRHTSFAQHLDLGWWTLFNLLDLGLMWMLVLTGLTTQLPDPSPRHGPQDPGWSPVTIALLFALGFGAWWVGFAEYRQHNRAALAEWYRLAWAETTAESLANQLDLAVLGSQEARDDLFRRVDRMLQGRTGFPEGFATRAALHLQAGRLAEAIADFSTAIDQARTLEREVKFSFLSRYPPRVYLALLQMCRAKLQLKNQAWQAAADDFTAALATLAEIRQQEGPAAPLPRPPHSLGFIVEYHSKLPDFTEGACYFGRALARARLDDRANAQADLAQARALGYDLSRHTGKTSEPLKAEQE
;
A
#
# COMPACT_ATOMS: atom_id res chain seq x y z
N MET A 1 34.16 -47.87 -37.61
CA MET A 1 34.72 -46.81 -38.47
C MET A 1 34.25 -47.08 -39.88
N SER A 2 33.21 -46.37 -40.31
CA SER A 2 32.64 -46.45 -41.66
C SER A 2 32.21 -45.04 -42.01
N ASP A 3 33.06 -44.38 -42.81
CA ASP A 3 32.96 -43.00 -43.26
C ASP A 3 31.87 -42.90 -44.34
N HIS A 4 30.69 -42.41 -43.98
CA HIS A 4 29.68 -42.01 -44.94
C HIS A 4 29.96 -40.58 -45.43
N ARG A 5 30.78 -40.46 -46.47
CA ARG A 5 30.84 -39.23 -47.28
C ARG A 5 29.59 -39.16 -48.15
N GLN A 6 28.63 -38.32 -47.76
CA GLN A 6 27.54 -37.91 -48.63
C GLN A 6 28.12 -37.06 -49.77
N THR A 7 27.96 -37.51 -51.01
CA THR A 7 28.19 -36.69 -52.20
C THR A 7 27.12 -35.59 -52.25
N PRO A 8 27.50 -34.33 -52.58
CA PRO A 8 26.54 -33.26 -52.72
C PRO A 8 25.57 -33.55 -53.87
N PRO A 9 24.28 -33.17 -53.75
CA PRO A 9 23.29 -33.38 -54.79
C PRO A 9 23.69 -32.59 -56.05
N THR A 10 23.76 -33.28 -57.19
CA THR A 10 23.86 -32.66 -58.51
C THR A 10 22.57 -31.89 -58.78
N TRP A 11 22.69 -30.57 -58.90
CA TRP A 11 21.57 -29.67 -59.18
C TRP A 11 21.32 -29.66 -60.69
N ASP A 12 20.32 -30.43 -61.15
CA ASP A 12 19.85 -30.47 -62.55
C ASP A 12 18.89 -29.29 -62.88
N GLY A 13 19.18 -28.11 -62.34
CA GLY A 13 18.43 -26.90 -62.67
C GLY A 13 18.89 -26.28 -63.99
N PRO A 14 18.00 -25.56 -64.70
CA PRO A 14 18.39 -24.81 -65.89
C PRO A 14 19.54 -23.85 -65.57
N PRO A 15 20.48 -23.64 -66.51
CA PRO A 15 21.63 -22.77 -66.28
C PRO A 15 21.16 -21.37 -65.85
N PRO A 16 21.83 -20.73 -64.89
CA PRO A 16 21.48 -19.40 -64.46
C PRO A 16 21.44 -18.46 -65.68
N PRO A 17 20.46 -17.54 -65.74
CA PRO A 17 20.38 -16.59 -66.83
C PRO A 17 21.71 -15.82 -66.95
N PRO A 18 22.18 -15.54 -68.19
CA PRO A 18 23.41 -14.80 -68.38
C PRO A 18 23.32 -13.45 -67.67
N PRO A 19 24.43 -12.96 -67.09
CA PRO A 19 24.45 -11.65 -66.47
C PRO A 19 24.00 -10.59 -67.49
N PRO A 20 23.21 -9.59 -67.07
CA PRO A 20 22.79 -8.53 -67.97
C PRO A 20 24.02 -7.86 -68.60
N PRO A 21 23.96 -7.51 -69.90
CA PRO A 21 25.07 -6.85 -70.57
C PRO A 21 25.42 -5.55 -69.85
N PRO A 22 26.72 -5.18 -69.79
CA PRO A 22 27.13 -3.91 -69.22
C PRO A 22 26.40 -2.77 -69.97
N PRO A 23 25.94 -1.73 -69.27
CA PRO A 23 25.29 -0.60 -69.91
C PRO A 23 26.23 0.03 -70.95
N PRO A 24 25.71 0.49 -72.11
CA PRO A 24 26.52 1.05 -73.17
C PRO A 24 27.33 2.25 -72.66
N PRO A 25 28.62 2.36 -73.03
CA PRO A 25 29.44 3.52 -72.68
C PRO A 25 28.88 4.75 -73.39
N GLY A 26 28.13 5.59 -72.66
CA GLY A 26 27.56 6.82 -73.20
C GLY A 26 26.17 7.21 -72.67
N SER A 27 25.47 6.35 -71.91
CA SER A 27 24.18 6.71 -71.28
C SER A 27 24.34 7.31 -69.88
N TYR A 28 25.31 8.19 -69.69
CA TYR A 28 25.28 9.13 -68.57
C TYR A 28 24.44 10.32 -69.02
N THR A 29 23.12 10.19 -68.92
CA THR A 29 22.26 11.36 -68.93
C THR A 29 22.77 12.31 -67.85
N ALA A 30 23.19 13.49 -68.28
CA ALA A 30 23.61 14.58 -67.43
C ALA A 30 22.59 14.77 -66.31
N TYR A 31 22.97 14.39 -65.10
CA TYR A 31 22.29 14.85 -63.89
C TYR A 31 22.47 16.37 -63.87
N GLY A 32 21.36 17.10 -63.94
CA GLY A 32 21.36 18.55 -63.81
C GLY A 32 22.02 18.94 -62.47
N PRO A 33 22.71 20.09 -62.41
CA PRO A 33 23.54 20.48 -61.26
C PRO A 33 22.77 20.78 -59.95
N ASN A 34 21.48 20.41 -59.83
CA ASN A 34 20.67 20.65 -58.64
C ASN A 34 19.89 19.44 -58.10
N ASP A 35 19.90 18.29 -58.78
CA ASP A 35 19.30 17.06 -58.24
C ASP A 35 20.41 16.02 -58.06
N GLY A 36 21.32 16.30 -57.12
CA GLY A 36 22.30 15.31 -56.72
C GLY A 36 21.58 14.02 -56.31
N PRO A 37 21.84 12.87 -56.95
CA PRO A 37 21.29 11.63 -56.46
C PRO A 37 21.80 11.51 -55.03
N THR A 38 20.88 11.29 -54.09
CA THR A 38 21.21 10.85 -52.74
C THR A 38 22.00 9.56 -52.89
N GLY A 39 23.32 9.70 -53.05
CA GLY A 39 24.24 8.59 -52.91
C GLY A 39 23.92 7.93 -51.57
N PRO A 40 24.06 6.60 -51.46
CA PRO A 40 23.80 5.91 -50.21
C PRO A 40 24.50 6.68 -49.10
N ALA A 41 23.70 7.27 -48.22
CA ALA A 41 24.20 8.17 -47.20
C ALA A 41 25.39 7.49 -46.53
N HIS A 42 26.54 8.17 -46.53
CA HIS A 42 27.74 7.60 -45.93
C HIS A 42 27.35 7.15 -44.51
N PRO A 43 27.59 5.89 -44.12
CA PRO A 43 27.13 5.34 -42.83
C PRO A 43 27.64 6.13 -41.61
N ASP A 44 28.59 7.04 -41.82
CA ASP A 44 29.18 7.91 -40.80
C ASP A 44 28.59 9.33 -40.77
N SER A 45 27.53 9.60 -41.55
CA SER A 45 26.82 10.88 -41.47
C SER A 45 26.24 10.99 -40.05
N PRO A 46 26.66 11.96 -39.21
CA PRO A 46 26.11 12.09 -37.87
C PRO A 46 24.60 12.27 -38.00
N LEU A 47 23.85 11.34 -37.39
CA LEU A 47 22.40 11.43 -37.29
C LEU A 47 22.04 12.87 -36.89
N PRO A 48 21.03 13.51 -37.52
CA PRO A 48 20.62 14.84 -37.14
C PRO A 48 20.20 14.81 -35.67
N THR A 49 21.09 15.30 -34.79
CA THR A 49 21.02 15.18 -33.33
C THR A 49 19.68 15.71 -32.79
N GLY A 50 19.09 16.69 -33.49
CA GLY A 50 17.77 17.25 -33.17
C GLY A 50 16.63 16.24 -33.24
N ASN A 51 16.61 15.33 -34.20
CA ASN A 51 15.53 14.33 -34.34
C ASN A 51 15.58 13.30 -33.20
N PHE A 52 16.79 12.90 -32.80
CA PHE A 52 16.98 12.00 -31.66
C PHE A 52 16.54 12.64 -30.35
N ILE A 53 16.97 13.87 -30.08
CA ILE A 53 16.62 14.59 -28.85
C ILE A 53 15.10 14.75 -28.74
N ASN A 54 14.43 15.16 -29.82
CA ASN A 54 12.98 15.35 -29.81
C ASN A 54 12.22 14.04 -29.60
N ALA A 55 12.63 12.96 -30.28
CA ALA A 55 12.00 11.65 -30.11
C ALA A 55 12.22 11.08 -28.69
N PHE A 56 13.43 11.25 -28.15
CA PHE A 56 13.75 10.82 -26.79
C PHE A 56 12.99 11.63 -25.74
N LEU A 57 12.91 12.95 -25.88
CA LEU A 57 12.15 13.81 -24.99
C LEU A 57 10.66 13.47 -25.03
N GLY A 58 10.09 13.29 -26.22
CA GLY A 58 8.69 12.87 -26.38
C GLY A 58 8.41 11.52 -25.71
N SER A 59 9.32 10.55 -25.88
CA SER A 59 9.21 9.23 -25.24
C SER A 59 9.33 9.32 -23.71
N THR A 60 10.20 10.19 -23.21
CA THR A 60 10.40 10.44 -21.77
C THR A 60 9.16 11.07 -21.12
N LEU A 61 8.62 12.13 -21.74
CA LEU A 61 7.41 12.79 -21.25
C LEU A 61 6.21 11.84 -21.26
N PHE A 62 6.08 11.02 -22.30
CA PHE A 62 5.02 10.03 -22.39
C PHE A 62 5.16 8.92 -21.33
N ALA A 63 6.38 8.39 -21.14
CA ALA A 63 6.67 7.41 -20.10
C ALA A 63 6.36 7.96 -18.69
N LEU A 64 6.72 9.21 -18.42
CA LEU A 64 6.43 9.87 -17.15
C LEU A 64 4.92 10.01 -16.93
N PHE A 65 4.20 10.54 -17.93
CA PHE A 65 2.75 10.70 -17.88
C PHE A 65 2.04 9.36 -17.65
N PHE A 66 2.43 8.31 -18.38
CA PHE A 66 1.87 6.97 -18.23
C PHE A 66 2.18 6.38 -16.85
N GLY A 67 3.41 6.56 -16.37
CA GLY A 67 3.80 6.22 -15.01
C GLY A 67 2.89 6.89 -13.98
N THR A 68 2.73 8.21 -14.05
CA THR A 68 1.87 8.98 -13.15
C THR A 68 0.43 8.52 -13.20
N LEU A 69 -0.12 8.28 -14.39
CA LEU A 69 -1.48 7.79 -14.55
C LEU A 69 -1.67 6.40 -13.92
N THR A 70 -0.75 5.47 -14.16
CA THR A 70 -0.82 4.11 -13.60
C THR A 70 -0.62 4.12 -12.08
N GLY A 71 0.28 4.95 -11.56
CA GLY A 71 0.46 5.15 -10.11
C GLY A 71 -0.79 5.71 -9.43
N TYR A 72 -1.43 6.70 -10.05
CA TYR A 72 -2.67 7.29 -9.55
C TYR A 72 -3.81 6.25 -9.48
N PHE A 73 -4.00 5.47 -10.55
CA PHE A 73 -5.03 4.42 -10.58
C PHE A 73 -4.74 3.23 -9.65
N ARG A 74 -3.46 2.93 -9.38
CA ARG A 74 -3.06 1.87 -8.45
C ARG A 74 -3.73 2.04 -7.09
N LEU A 75 -3.73 3.28 -6.56
CA LEU A 75 -4.35 3.59 -5.27
C LEU A 75 -5.88 3.64 -5.31
N LEU A 76 -6.49 4.08 -6.42
CA LEU A 76 -7.94 4.22 -6.54
C LEU A 76 -8.68 2.89 -6.65
N ALA A 77 -8.10 1.92 -7.36
CA ALA A 77 -8.82 0.72 -7.77
C ALA A 77 -8.30 -0.56 -7.08
N GLY A 78 -7.35 -0.45 -6.14
CA GLY A 78 -6.66 -1.62 -5.57
C GLY A 78 -6.12 -2.50 -6.69
N PHE A 79 -5.52 -1.86 -7.69
CA PHE A 79 -5.34 -2.44 -9.01
C PHE A 79 -4.50 -3.72 -8.91
N VAL A 80 -4.94 -4.74 -9.63
CA VAL A 80 -4.33 -6.06 -9.67
C VAL A 80 -2.83 -5.95 -9.94
N ILE A 81 -2.01 -6.36 -8.96
CA ILE A 81 -0.55 -6.25 -8.97
C ILE A 81 0.09 -6.89 -10.21
N GLY A 82 -0.58 -7.81 -10.92
CA GLY A 82 -0.07 -8.39 -12.19
C GLY A 82 -0.52 -7.71 -13.49
N LEU A 83 -1.65 -6.99 -13.51
CA LEU A 83 -2.11 -6.31 -14.73
C LEU A 83 -1.26 -5.05 -14.99
N GLN A 84 -0.78 -4.43 -13.91
CA GLN A 84 0.01 -3.21 -13.97
C GLN A 84 1.38 -3.43 -14.63
N GLY A 85 2.20 -4.39 -14.18
CA GLY A 85 3.52 -4.61 -14.77
C GLY A 85 3.44 -5.13 -16.21
N MET A 86 2.38 -5.89 -16.56
CA MET A 86 2.13 -6.22 -17.96
C MET A 86 1.85 -4.98 -18.81
N LEU A 87 0.97 -4.08 -18.37
CA LEU A 87 0.70 -2.83 -19.09
C LEU A 87 1.98 -2.01 -19.21
N VAL A 88 2.72 -1.80 -18.11
CA VAL A 88 4.01 -1.10 -18.13
C VAL A 88 4.98 -1.73 -19.11
N GLY A 89 5.08 -3.07 -19.15
CA GLY A 89 5.96 -3.79 -20.05
C GLY A 89 5.61 -3.60 -21.52
N VAL A 90 4.33 -3.75 -21.89
CA VAL A 90 3.84 -3.50 -23.25
C VAL A 90 4.09 -2.04 -23.65
N PHE A 91 3.71 -1.08 -22.81
CA PHE A 91 3.84 0.34 -23.12
C PHE A 91 5.30 0.77 -23.24
N THR A 92 6.16 0.30 -22.36
CA THR A 92 7.61 0.59 -22.41
C THR A 92 8.23 -0.03 -23.66
N GLY A 93 7.89 -1.28 -23.99
CA GLY A 93 8.35 -1.94 -25.21
C GLY A 93 7.92 -1.23 -26.49
N LEU A 94 6.65 -0.80 -26.57
CA LEU A 94 6.12 -0.05 -27.73
C LEU A 94 6.77 1.34 -27.86
N THR A 95 6.97 2.04 -26.74
CA THR A 95 7.59 3.37 -26.72
C THR A 95 9.06 3.27 -27.13
N ALA A 96 9.79 2.30 -26.60
CA ALA A 96 11.17 2.01 -26.98
C ALA A 96 11.27 1.62 -28.47
N GLY A 97 10.37 0.76 -28.97
CA GLY A 97 10.31 0.40 -30.39
C GLY A 97 10.14 1.62 -31.31
N LYS A 98 9.15 2.47 -31.02
CA LYS A 98 8.94 3.73 -31.77
C LYS A 98 10.15 4.65 -31.73
N LEU A 99 10.81 4.78 -30.56
CA LEU A 99 12.05 5.54 -30.42
C LEU A 99 13.15 4.96 -31.31
N PHE A 100 13.31 3.63 -31.33
CA PHE A 100 14.34 2.98 -32.15
C PHE A 100 14.09 3.12 -33.64
N ALA A 101 12.85 2.98 -34.08
CA ALA A 101 12.44 3.17 -35.47
C ALA A 101 12.67 4.61 -35.94
N THR A 102 12.28 5.60 -35.14
CA THR A 102 12.40 7.04 -35.49
C THR A 102 13.86 7.48 -35.59
N CYS A 103 14.71 6.93 -34.73
CA CYS A 103 16.10 7.37 -34.61
C CYS A 103 17.12 6.52 -35.37
N ARG A 104 16.66 5.49 -36.11
CA ARG A 104 17.53 4.43 -36.69
C ARG A 104 18.48 3.81 -35.65
N VAL A 105 18.10 3.81 -34.38
CA VAL A 105 18.88 3.22 -33.28
C VAL A 105 18.88 1.69 -33.36
N VAL A 106 18.05 1.12 -34.23
CA VAL A 106 18.13 -0.27 -34.70
C VAL A 106 19.56 -0.68 -35.08
N GLU A 107 20.33 0.24 -35.69
CA GLU A 107 21.73 0.03 -36.08
C GLU A 107 22.71 0.06 -34.89
N ARG A 108 22.25 0.48 -33.70
CA ARG A 108 23.08 0.54 -32.49
C ARG A 108 23.13 -0.81 -31.78
N SER A 109 24.22 -0.99 -31.03
CA SER A 109 24.45 -2.20 -30.23
C SER A 109 23.27 -2.48 -29.29
N PHE A 110 23.03 -3.77 -29.04
CA PHE A 110 22.02 -4.23 -28.09
C PHE A 110 22.11 -3.51 -26.73
N GLN A 111 23.33 -3.21 -26.28
CA GLN A 111 23.59 -2.47 -25.03
C GLN A 111 22.93 -1.09 -25.00
N VAL A 112 23.03 -0.30 -26.08
CA VAL A 112 22.42 1.03 -26.14
C VAL A 112 20.89 0.94 -26.06
N ARG A 113 20.31 -0.03 -26.76
CA ARG A 113 18.86 -0.26 -26.74
C ARG A 113 18.37 -0.71 -25.37
N LEU A 114 19.14 -1.58 -24.70
CA LEU A 114 18.85 -2.01 -23.34
C LEU A 114 18.92 -0.83 -22.34
N ILE A 115 19.95 0.02 -22.43
CA ILE A 115 20.08 1.22 -21.59
C ILE A 115 18.88 2.15 -21.78
N LEU A 116 18.46 2.40 -23.03
CA LEU A 116 17.29 3.25 -23.30
C LEU A 116 16.00 2.66 -22.71
N CYS A 117 15.82 1.34 -22.77
CA CYS A 117 14.68 0.67 -22.12
C CYS A 117 14.76 0.80 -20.59
N LEU A 118 15.93 0.59 -19.98
CA LEU A 118 16.13 0.76 -18.55
C LEU A 118 15.78 2.18 -18.09
N VAL A 119 16.21 3.20 -18.86
CA VAL A 119 15.90 4.60 -18.58
C VAL A 119 14.40 4.86 -18.68
N LEU A 120 13.73 4.40 -19.74
CA LEU A 120 12.28 4.55 -19.89
C LEU A 120 11.52 3.83 -18.77
N THR A 121 11.90 2.61 -18.40
CA THR A 121 11.32 1.88 -17.26
C THR A 121 11.49 2.68 -15.96
N ALA A 122 12.69 3.20 -15.69
CA ALA A 122 12.94 4.02 -14.50
C ALA A 122 12.07 5.28 -14.47
N ILE A 123 11.84 5.92 -15.63
CA ILE A 123 10.95 7.07 -15.75
C ILE A 123 9.49 6.66 -15.48
N VAL A 124 9.02 5.52 -16.00
CA VAL A 124 7.66 5.03 -15.69
C VAL A 124 7.50 4.76 -14.20
N VAL A 125 8.48 4.11 -13.56
CA VAL A 125 8.47 3.84 -12.11
C VAL A 125 8.49 5.15 -11.31
N GLY A 126 9.32 6.12 -11.70
CA GLY A 126 9.34 7.45 -11.12
C GLY A 126 7.98 8.17 -11.25
N GLY A 127 7.37 8.07 -12.43
CA GLY A 127 6.01 8.54 -12.67
C GLY A 127 5.00 7.88 -11.74
N GLN A 128 5.06 6.55 -11.55
CA GLN A 128 4.15 5.83 -10.65
C GLN A 128 4.23 6.32 -9.22
N ILE A 129 5.44 6.59 -8.73
CA ILE A 129 5.66 7.16 -7.40
C ILE A 129 4.98 8.53 -7.28
N ILE A 130 5.16 9.41 -8.27
CA ILE A 130 4.50 10.71 -8.32
C ILE A 130 2.98 10.56 -8.36
N GLY A 131 2.47 9.65 -9.20
CA GLY A 131 1.04 9.38 -9.35
C GLY A 131 0.38 8.88 -8.07
N MET A 132 1.04 7.95 -7.37
CA MET A 132 0.60 7.49 -6.06
C MET A 132 0.57 8.65 -5.06
N GLY A 133 1.63 9.47 -5.06
CA GLY A 133 1.68 10.68 -4.28
C GLY A 133 0.46 11.58 -4.51
N LEU A 134 0.19 11.94 -5.77
CA LEU A 134 -0.93 12.82 -6.16
C LEU A 134 -2.33 12.26 -5.81
N ALA A 135 -2.48 10.95 -5.65
CA ALA A 135 -3.73 10.34 -5.23
C ALA A 135 -3.96 10.40 -3.71
N LEU A 136 -2.93 10.71 -2.92
CA LEU A 136 -3.07 10.90 -1.48
C LEU A 136 -3.55 12.34 -1.19
N PRO A 137 -4.57 12.53 -0.34
CA PRO A 137 -5.09 13.86 0.00
C PRO A 137 -4.05 14.76 0.72
N GLU A 138 -2.99 14.17 1.27
CA GLU A 138 -1.90 14.84 1.98
C GLU A 138 -0.57 14.73 1.22
N PHE A 139 -0.61 14.81 -0.12
CA PHE A 139 0.61 14.70 -0.92
C PHE A 139 1.63 15.79 -0.55
N ASP A 140 2.68 15.40 0.17
CA ASP A 140 3.86 16.24 0.40
C ASP A 140 5.04 15.71 -0.43
N PRO A 141 5.47 16.41 -1.50
CA PRO A 141 6.65 16.01 -2.26
C PRO A 141 7.94 16.07 -1.42
N GLY A 142 7.97 16.88 -0.36
CA GLY A 142 9.06 16.91 0.62
C GLY A 142 9.19 15.58 1.37
N PHE A 143 8.07 14.99 1.79
CA PHE A 143 8.05 13.68 2.44
C PHE A 143 8.67 12.58 1.58
N ILE A 144 8.38 12.53 0.27
CA ILE A 144 8.98 11.54 -0.64
C ILE A 144 10.51 11.69 -0.71
N LEU A 145 10.98 12.93 -0.86
CA LEU A 145 12.42 13.20 -0.95
C LEU A 145 13.14 12.85 0.35
N THR A 146 12.54 13.20 1.49
CA THR A 146 13.08 12.86 2.82
C THR A 146 13.05 11.35 3.04
N SER A 147 11.99 10.64 2.66
CA SER A 147 11.94 9.17 2.77
C SER A 147 12.93 8.44 1.86
N LEU A 148 13.19 8.96 0.65
CA LEU A 148 14.25 8.47 -0.22
C LEU A 148 15.64 8.69 0.41
N TRP A 149 15.86 9.88 0.97
CA TRP A 149 17.12 10.26 1.61
C TRP A 149 17.40 9.44 2.88
N GLU A 150 16.37 9.19 3.69
CA GLU A 150 16.46 8.43 4.94
C GLU A 150 16.42 6.90 4.74
N GLY A 151 16.20 6.43 3.51
CA GLY A 151 16.05 4.99 3.23
C GLY A 151 14.76 4.37 3.79
N THR A 152 13.81 5.18 4.26
CA THR A 152 12.49 4.78 4.76
C THR A 152 11.47 4.56 3.64
N PHE A 153 11.91 4.64 2.37
CA PHE A 153 11.14 4.45 1.14
C PHE A 153 10.34 3.12 1.02
N ARG A 154 10.60 2.17 1.93
CA ARG A 154 9.83 0.92 2.05
C ARG A 154 8.33 1.19 2.24
N GLU A 155 7.95 2.26 2.95
CA GLU A 155 6.54 2.59 3.18
C GLU A 155 5.85 3.20 1.94
N LEU A 156 6.60 3.93 1.11
CA LEU A 156 6.08 4.57 -0.09
C LEU A 156 5.94 3.59 -1.27
N SER A 157 6.93 2.69 -1.43
CA SER A 157 6.92 1.64 -2.45
C SER A 157 5.90 0.53 -2.19
N ILE A 158 5.56 0.30 -0.92
CA ILE A 158 4.47 -0.60 -0.53
C ILE A 158 3.10 0.05 -0.75
N GLY A 159 3.01 1.37 -0.95
CA GLY A 159 1.74 2.08 -1.04
C GLY A 159 1.16 2.27 0.36
N VAL A 160 1.23 3.51 0.83
CA VAL A 160 0.80 3.99 2.16
C VAL A 160 -0.50 3.32 2.63
N SER A 161 -0.42 2.69 3.80
CA SER A 161 -1.44 2.06 4.68
C SER A 161 -2.46 1.07 4.11
N ARG A 162 -2.96 1.24 2.87
CA ARG A 162 -4.01 0.38 2.27
C ARG A 162 -3.46 -0.84 1.54
N HIS A 163 -2.24 -0.78 1.04
CA HIS A 163 -1.58 -1.96 0.47
C HIS A 163 -0.84 -2.78 1.53
N THR A 164 -0.46 -2.18 2.66
CA THR A 164 0.08 -2.93 3.80
C THR A 164 -0.90 -3.99 4.28
N SER A 165 -2.21 -3.73 4.35
CA SER A 165 -3.16 -4.79 4.71
C SER A 165 -3.18 -5.93 3.69
N PHE A 166 -3.22 -5.65 2.37
CA PHE A 166 -3.14 -6.72 1.36
C PHE A 166 -1.79 -7.46 1.35
N ALA A 167 -0.66 -6.74 1.50
CA ALA A 167 0.69 -7.31 1.52
C ALA A 167 1.07 -7.98 2.85
N GLN A 168 0.39 -7.66 3.95
CA GLN A 168 0.55 -8.34 5.26
C GLN A 168 -0.18 -9.69 5.31
N HIS A 169 -1.10 -9.96 4.38
CA HIS A 169 -1.84 -11.23 4.29
C HIS A 169 -1.29 -12.21 3.24
N LEU A 170 -0.50 -11.71 2.29
CA LEU A 170 0.38 -12.54 1.50
C LEU A 170 1.61 -12.79 2.36
N ASP A 171 1.94 -14.06 2.63
CA ASP A 171 3.27 -14.40 3.17
C ASP A 171 4.31 -13.60 2.37
N LEU A 172 5.35 -13.08 3.04
CA LEU A 172 6.42 -12.33 2.40
C LEU A 172 6.94 -13.07 1.16
N GLY A 173 6.93 -14.42 1.20
CA GLY A 173 7.19 -15.29 0.04
C GLY A 173 6.24 -15.09 -1.14
N TRP A 174 4.92 -15.10 -0.93
CA TRP A 174 3.93 -14.91 -1.99
C TRP A 174 3.93 -13.49 -2.55
N TRP A 175 4.07 -12.47 -1.69
CA TRP A 175 4.18 -11.09 -2.15
C TRP A 175 5.44 -10.90 -3.01
N THR A 176 6.57 -11.44 -2.56
CA THR A 176 7.82 -11.41 -3.34
C THR A 176 7.66 -12.15 -4.67
N LEU A 177 7.03 -13.33 -4.66
CA LEU A 177 6.77 -14.10 -5.88
C LEU A 177 5.91 -13.31 -6.88
N PHE A 178 4.82 -12.68 -6.44
CA PHE A 178 3.97 -11.88 -7.33
C PHE A 178 4.70 -10.66 -7.90
N ASN A 179 5.52 -9.97 -7.11
CA ASN A 179 6.34 -8.87 -7.61
C ASN A 179 7.42 -9.35 -8.59
N LEU A 180 8.07 -10.49 -8.32
CA LEU A 180 9.04 -11.08 -9.23
C LEU A 180 8.39 -11.54 -10.54
N LEU A 181 7.18 -12.09 -10.46
CA LEU A 181 6.41 -12.50 -11.64
C LEU A 181 5.95 -11.28 -12.46
N ASP A 182 5.46 -10.23 -11.80
CA ASP A 182 5.08 -8.97 -12.46
C ASP A 182 6.30 -8.29 -13.12
N LEU A 183 7.42 -8.20 -12.40
CA LEU A 183 8.69 -7.68 -12.91
C LEU A 183 9.22 -8.54 -14.08
N GLY A 184 9.15 -9.86 -13.95
CA GLY A 184 9.57 -10.81 -14.98
C GLY A 184 8.74 -10.68 -16.26
N LEU A 185 7.41 -10.59 -16.12
CA LEU A 185 6.49 -10.38 -17.24
C LEU A 185 6.71 -9.00 -17.89
N MET A 186 6.89 -7.95 -17.09
CA MET A 186 7.22 -6.61 -17.59
C MET A 186 8.49 -6.65 -18.44
N TRP A 187 9.58 -7.24 -17.94
CA TRP A 187 10.84 -7.32 -18.66
C TRP A 187 10.77 -8.22 -19.89
N MET A 188 10.05 -9.34 -19.82
CA MET A 188 9.81 -10.20 -20.99
C MET A 188 9.15 -9.41 -22.12
N LEU A 189 8.15 -8.58 -21.81
CA LEU A 189 7.45 -7.75 -22.79
C LEU A 189 8.33 -6.62 -23.34
N VAL A 190 9.16 -5.98 -22.49
CA VAL A 190 10.16 -4.99 -22.92
C VAL A 190 11.18 -5.61 -23.87
N LEU A 191 11.71 -6.80 -23.53
CA LEU A 191 12.67 -7.55 -24.35
C LEU A 191 12.04 -8.02 -25.68
N THR A 192 10.74 -8.35 -25.68
CA THR A 192 10.01 -8.68 -26.91
C THR A 192 9.86 -7.45 -27.80
N GLY A 193 9.58 -6.28 -27.23
CA GLY A 193 9.58 -5.01 -27.98
C GLY A 193 10.95 -4.68 -28.60
N LEU A 194 12.05 -5.06 -27.93
CA LEU A 194 13.41 -4.88 -28.41
C LEU A 194 13.77 -5.74 -29.64
N THR A 195 13.16 -6.91 -29.78
CA THR A 195 13.48 -7.88 -30.84
C THR A 195 12.55 -7.78 -32.05
N THR A 196 11.32 -7.29 -31.88
CA THR A 196 10.26 -7.31 -32.92
C THR A 196 10.33 -6.20 -33.96
N GLN A 197 11.26 -5.24 -33.83
CA GLN A 197 11.35 -4.10 -34.75
C GLN A 197 12.71 -3.94 -35.43
N LEU A 198 13.49 -5.02 -35.56
CA LEU A 198 14.67 -5.01 -36.42
C LEU A 198 14.22 -5.25 -37.87
N PRO A 199 14.29 -4.26 -38.78
CA PRO A 199 14.20 -4.53 -40.21
C PRO A 199 15.39 -5.41 -40.58
N ASP A 200 15.16 -6.51 -41.28
CA ASP A 200 16.25 -7.30 -41.86
C ASP A 200 17.01 -6.40 -42.85
N PRO A 201 18.31 -6.13 -42.63
CA PRO A 201 19.10 -5.29 -43.53
C PRO A 201 19.36 -5.95 -44.90
N SER A 202 18.90 -7.18 -45.13
CA SER A 202 19.08 -7.84 -46.43
C SER A 202 18.06 -7.35 -47.48
N PRO A 203 18.49 -6.68 -48.57
CA PRO A 203 17.59 -6.30 -49.66
C PRO A 203 17.13 -7.49 -50.52
N ARG A 204 17.55 -8.72 -50.18
CA ARG A 204 17.29 -9.94 -50.95
C ARG A 204 16.13 -10.78 -50.42
N HIS A 205 15.66 -10.49 -49.21
CA HIS A 205 14.49 -11.14 -48.66
C HIS A 205 13.42 -10.06 -48.54
N GLY A 206 12.37 -10.17 -49.36
CA GLY A 206 11.19 -9.30 -49.24
C GLY A 206 10.69 -9.29 -47.79
N PRO A 207 9.97 -8.24 -47.37
CA PRO A 207 9.71 -7.93 -45.96
C PRO A 207 9.29 -9.19 -45.20
N GLN A 208 10.24 -9.78 -44.48
CA GLN A 208 9.94 -10.87 -43.59
C GLN A 208 9.31 -10.20 -42.38
N ASP A 209 8.01 -10.41 -42.22
CA ASP A 209 7.28 -9.96 -41.05
C ASP A 209 8.07 -10.41 -39.81
N PRO A 210 8.48 -9.47 -38.93
CA PRO A 210 9.23 -9.82 -37.74
C PRO A 210 8.42 -10.84 -36.95
N GLY A 211 9.03 -12.00 -36.68
CA GLY A 211 8.39 -13.28 -36.36
C GLY A 211 7.51 -13.37 -35.10
N TRP A 212 7.09 -12.25 -34.52
CA TRP A 212 6.07 -12.20 -33.50
C TRP A 212 4.98 -11.24 -33.98
N SER A 213 3.98 -11.81 -34.63
CA SER A 213 2.77 -11.07 -34.97
C SER A 213 2.16 -10.44 -33.70
N PRO A 214 1.42 -9.32 -33.81
CA PRO A 214 0.61 -8.80 -32.71
C PRO A 214 -0.26 -9.88 -32.03
N VAL A 215 -0.63 -10.93 -32.78
CA VAL A 215 -1.34 -12.11 -32.27
C VAL A 215 -0.50 -12.90 -31.29
N THR A 216 0.81 -13.03 -31.50
CA THR A 216 1.70 -13.75 -30.58
C THR A 216 1.89 -12.99 -29.26
N ILE A 217 1.96 -11.66 -29.31
CA ILE A 217 2.01 -10.81 -28.10
C ILE A 217 0.68 -10.89 -27.34
N ALA A 218 -0.46 -10.84 -28.06
CA ALA A 218 -1.79 -11.01 -27.48
C ALA A 218 -1.98 -12.40 -26.85
N LEU A 219 -1.42 -13.45 -27.47
CA LEU A 219 -1.43 -14.82 -26.93
C LEU A 219 -0.60 -14.95 -25.66
N LEU A 220 0.62 -14.40 -25.63
CA LEU A 220 1.44 -14.40 -24.41
C LEU A 220 0.77 -13.62 -23.28
N PHE A 221 0.13 -12.49 -23.60
CA PHE A 221 -0.67 -11.73 -22.64
C PHE A 221 -1.87 -12.54 -22.14
N ALA A 222 -2.63 -13.17 -23.04
CA ALA A 222 -3.80 -13.99 -22.67
C ALA A 222 -3.40 -15.20 -21.82
N LEU A 223 -2.27 -15.84 -22.11
CA LEU A 223 -1.75 -16.98 -21.33
C LEU A 223 -1.23 -16.53 -19.96
N GLY A 224 -0.45 -15.44 -19.90
CA GLY A 224 0.06 -14.88 -18.65
C GLY A 224 -1.06 -14.37 -17.74
N PHE A 225 -2.02 -13.63 -18.31
CA PHE A 225 -3.20 -13.17 -17.59
C PHE A 225 -4.12 -14.33 -17.19
N GLY A 226 -4.31 -15.34 -18.05
CA GLY A 226 -5.10 -16.53 -17.76
C GLY A 226 -4.51 -17.36 -16.61
N ALA A 227 -3.21 -17.61 -16.62
CA ALA A 227 -2.52 -18.32 -15.53
C ALA A 227 -2.59 -17.53 -14.22
N TRP A 228 -2.38 -16.21 -14.27
CA TRP A 228 -2.53 -15.33 -13.12
C TRP A 228 -3.98 -15.35 -12.57
N TRP A 229 -4.98 -15.27 -13.47
CA TRP A 229 -6.39 -15.27 -13.11
C TRP A 229 -6.83 -16.59 -12.48
N VAL A 230 -6.36 -17.74 -13.00
CA VAL A 230 -6.64 -19.05 -12.41
C VAL A 230 -6.03 -19.17 -11.02
N GLY A 231 -4.76 -18.77 -10.84
CA GLY A 231 -4.12 -18.76 -9.52
C GLY A 231 -4.83 -17.83 -8.52
N PHE A 232 -5.28 -16.66 -8.99
CA PHE A 232 -6.07 -15.73 -8.18
C PHE A 232 -7.47 -16.27 -7.86
N ALA A 233 -8.13 -16.95 -8.80
CA ALA A 233 -9.43 -17.56 -8.60
C ALA A 233 -9.37 -18.72 -7.60
N GLU A 234 -8.33 -19.57 -7.69
CA GLU A 234 -8.07 -20.64 -6.71
C GLU A 234 -7.76 -20.06 -5.34
N TYR A 235 -6.88 -19.05 -5.25
CA TYR A 235 -6.62 -18.35 -3.99
C TYR A 235 -7.90 -17.77 -3.39
N ARG A 236 -8.72 -17.11 -4.21
CA ARG A 236 -10.00 -16.53 -3.78
C ARG A 236 -10.98 -17.62 -3.35
N GLN A 237 -11.03 -18.76 -4.03
CA GLN A 237 -11.92 -19.86 -3.68
C GLN A 237 -11.52 -20.51 -2.36
N HIS A 238 -10.23 -20.76 -2.14
CA HIS A 238 -9.72 -21.33 -0.89
C HIS A 238 -9.84 -20.35 0.28
N ASN A 239 -9.77 -19.05 0.01
CA ASN A 239 -9.82 -18.02 1.04
C ASN A 239 -11.14 -17.22 1.03
N ARG A 240 -12.22 -17.71 0.42
CA ARG A 240 -13.45 -16.94 0.20
C ARG A 240 -14.07 -16.41 1.50
N ALA A 241 -14.10 -17.24 2.54
CA ALA A 241 -14.57 -16.86 3.86
C ALA A 241 -13.63 -15.84 4.53
N ALA A 242 -12.32 -16.07 4.44
CA ALA A 242 -11.31 -15.14 4.95
C ALA A 242 -11.34 -13.78 4.23
N LEU A 243 -11.54 -13.77 2.90
CA LEU A 243 -11.67 -12.56 2.08
C LEU A 243 -12.99 -11.82 2.34
N ALA A 244 -14.11 -12.53 2.50
CA ALA A 244 -15.38 -11.90 2.84
C ALA A 244 -15.32 -11.25 4.23
N GLU A 245 -14.73 -11.96 5.20
CA GLU A 245 -14.48 -11.43 6.53
C GLU A 245 -13.46 -10.28 6.51
N TRP A 246 -12.43 -10.38 5.66
CA TRP A 246 -11.48 -9.30 5.41
C TRP A 246 -12.16 -8.05 4.86
N TYR A 247 -12.97 -8.16 3.81
CA TYR A 247 -13.71 -7.02 3.27
C TYR A 247 -14.66 -6.42 4.30
N ARG A 248 -15.29 -7.26 5.14
CA ARG A 248 -16.15 -6.80 6.25
C ARG A 248 -15.34 -5.98 7.25
N LEU A 249 -14.16 -6.47 7.66
CA LEU A 249 -13.28 -5.85 8.65
C LEU A 249 -12.54 -4.62 8.11
N ALA A 250 -11.96 -4.67 6.92
CA ALA A 250 -11.27 -3.54 6.28
C ALA A 250 -12.24 -2.38 5.99
N TRP A 251 -13.48 -2.67 5.59
CA TRP A 251 -14.51 -1.65 5.49
C TRP A 251 -14.90 -1.10 6.86
N ALA A 252 -14.94 -1.94 7.89
CA ALA A 252 -15.23 -1.49 9.25
C ALA A 252 -14.11 -0.59 9.81
N GLU A 253 -12.84 -0.91 9.56
CA GLU A 253 -11.67 -0.12 9.96
C GLU A 253 -11.63 1.24 9.25
N THR A 254 -11.79 1.28 7.93
CA THR A 254 -11.89 2.55 7.18
C THR A 254 -13.09 3.39 7.61
N THR A 255 -14.20 2.73 7.97
CA THR A 255 -15.38 3.41 8.52
C THR A 255 -15.08 3.96 9.92
N ALA A 256 -14.45 3.19 10.81
CA ALA A 256 -14.06 3.63 12.15
C ALA A 256 -13.04 4.77 12.14
N GLU A 257 -12.03 4.73 11.26
CA GLU A 257 -11.04 5.80 11.12
C GLU A 257 -11.68 7.08 10.56
N SER A 258 -12.54 6.94 9.55
CA SER A 258 -13.33 8.07 9.04
C SER A 258 -14.26 8.66 10.12
N LEU A 259 -14.85 7.80 10.94
CA LEU A 259 -15.68 8.20 12.08
C LEU A 259 -14.88 8.85 13.20
N ALA A 260 -13.66 8.40 13.46
CA ALA A 260 -12.76 9.02 14.43
C ALA A 260 -12.40 10.45 14.00
N ASN A 261 -12.00 10.62 12.74
CA ASN A 261 -11.71 11.94 12.18
C ASN A 261 -12.95 12.84 12.15
N GLN A 262 -14.14 12.27 11.92
CA GLN A 262 -15.40 13.01 12.03
C GLN A 262 -15.78 13.32 13.48
N LEU A 263 -15.38 12.48 14.45
CA LEU A 263 -15.57 12.75 15.88
C LEU A 263 -14.77 13.98 16.29
N ASP A 264 -13.51 14.10 15.85
CA ASP A 264 -12.68 15.28 16.11
C ASP A 264 -13.34 16.57 15.55
N LEU A 265 -13.93 16.48 14.37
CA LEU A 265 -14.67 17.59 13.78
C LEU A 265 -16.00 17.87 14.51
N ALA A 266 -16.70 16.85 14.99
CA ALA A 266 -17.96 16.99 15.70
C ALA A 266 -17.79 17.58 17.11
N VAL A 267 -16.66 17.30 17.76
CA VAL A 267 -16.26 17.93 19.03
C VAL A 267 -16.15 19.44 18.87
N LEU A 268 -15.55 19.87 17.77
CA LEU A 268 -15.37 21.29 17.45
C LEU A 268 -16.63 21.88 16.78
N GLY A 269 -17.60 21.04 16.43
CA GLY A 269 -18.76 21.37 15.62
C GLY A 269 -20.05 21.69 16.41
N SER A 270 -21.10 22.02 15.66
CA SER A 270 -22.44 22.30 16.20
C SER A 270 -23.11 21.04 16.77
N GLN A 271 -24.15 21.22 17.59
CA GLN A 271 -25.01 20.12 18.07
C GLN A 271 -25.56 19.27 16.91
N GLU A 272 -25.89 19.90 15.79
CA GLU A 272 -26.39 19.23 14.58
C GLU A 272 -25.36 18.27 13.97
N ALA A 273 -24.07 18.64 13.96
CA ALA A 273 -23.00 17.76 13.48
C ALA A 273 -22.87 16.51 14.38
N ARG A 274 -23.00 16.69 15.70
CA ARG A 274 -23.02 15.58 16.67
C ARG A 274 -24.23 14.67 16.47
N ASP A 275 -25.41 15.23 16.25
CA ASP A 275 -26.64 14.45 16.01
C ASP A 275 -26.60 13.70 14.67
N ASP A 276 -26.01 14.29 13.61
CA ASP A 276 -25.80 13.58 12.35
C ASP A 276 -24.83 12.41 12.51
N LEU A 277 -23.75 12.62 13.26
CA LEU A 277 -22.78 11.57 13.56
C LEU A 277 -23.41 10.43 14.36
N PHE A 278 -24.24 10.74 15.37
CA PHE A 278 -25.05 9.74 16.09
C PHE A 278 -25.90 8.90 15.14
N ARG A 279 -26.66 9.52 14.22
CA ARG A 279 -27.50 8.79 13.25
C ARG A 279 -26.68 7.92 12.29
N ARG A 280 -25.47 8.32 11.94
CA ARG A 280 -24.56 7.49 11.11
C ARG A 280 -24.06 6.28 11.88
N VAL A 281 -23.65 6.46 13.14
CA VAL A 281 -23.23 5.37 14.01
C VAL A 281 -24.36 4.38 14.26
N ASP A 282 -25.57 4.86 14.56
CA ASP A 282 -26.72 3.98 14.78
C ASP A 282 -27.09 3.18 13.54
N ARG A 283 -27.08 3.78 12.35
CA ARG A 283 -27.31 3.05 11.09
C ARG A 283 -26.24 1.98 10.85
N MET A 284 -24.99 2.27 11.19
CA MET A 284 -23.89 1.30 11.09
C MET A 284 -24.11 0.12 12.05
N LEU A 285 -24.56 0.38 13.28
CA LEU A 285 -24.81 -0.64 14.29
C LEU A 285 -26.07 -1.49 14.01
N GLN A 286 -27.11 -0.91 13.39
CA GLN A 286 -28.36 -1.63 13.06
C GLN A 286 -28.16 -2.79 12.09
N GLY A 287 -27.13 -2.75 11.24
CA GLY A 287 -26.82 -3.81 10.28
C GLY A 287 -25.67 -4.74 10.71
N ARG A 288 -25.06 -4.53 11.88
CA ARG A 288 -23.77 -5.16 12.24
C ARG A 288 -23.72 -5.56 13.70
N THR A 289 -23.82 -6.86 13.94
CA THR A 289 -23.45 -7.47 15.23
C THR A 289 -21.94 -7.74 15.26
N GLY A 290 -21.27 -7.44 16.37
CA GLY A 290 -19.83 -7.74 16.54
C GLY A 290 -18.88 -6.70 15.95
N PHE A 291 -19.16 -5.41 16.17
CA PHE A 291 -18.25 -4.32 15.83
C PHE A 291 -18.03 -3.41 17.05
N PRO A 292 -17.09 -3.78 17.95
CA PRO A 292 -16.91 -3.09 19.22
C PRO A 292 -16.49 -1.62 19.05
N GLU A 293 -15.79 -1.28 17.97
CA GLU A 293 -15.43 0.10 17.63
C GLU A 293 -16.65 0.98 17.43
N GLY A 294 -17.70 0.48 16.76
CA GLY A 294 -18.93 1.23 16.56
C GLY A 294 -19.61 1.60 17.88
N PHE A 295 -19.63 0.66 18.84
CA PHE A 295 -20.15 0.91 20.19
C PHE A 295 -19.24 1.86 20.97
N ALA A 296 -17.92 1.71 20.89
CA ALA A 296 -16.98 2.63 21.53
C ALA A 296 -17.11 4.07 21.00
N THR A 297 -17.29 4.25 19.70
CA THR A 297 -17.55 5.56 19.09
C THR A 297 -18.90 6.13 19.55
N ARG A 298 -19.96 5.32 19.62
CA ARG A 298 -21.25 5.79 20.15
C ARG A 298 -21.15 6.18 21.63
N ALA A 299 -20.39 5.43 22.42
CA ALA A 299 -20.12 5.76 23.82
C ALA A 299 -19.40 7.12 23.96
N ALA A 300 -18.43 7.41 23.08
CA ALA A 300 -17.75 8.70 23.03
C ALA A 300 -18.74 9.86 22.81
N LEU A 301 -19.65 9.69 21.86
CA LEU A 301 -20.68 10.67 21.55
C LEU A 301 -21.66 10.85 22.73
N HIS A 302 -22.04 9.77 23.42
CA HIS A 302 -22.87 9.85 24.61
C HIS A 302 -22.18 10.63 25.73
N LEU A 303 -20.88 10.37 25.93
CA LEU A 303 -20.07 11.08 26.91
C LEU A 303 -20.00 12.59 26.61
N GLN A 304 -19.76 12.97 25.35
CA GLN A 304 -19.75 14.38 24.92
C GLN A 304 -21.11 15.07 25.11
N ALA A 305 -22.20 14.31 25.03
CA ALA A 305 -23.56 14.79 25.30
C ALA A 305 -23.90 14.80 26.80
N GLY A 306 -22.97 14.46 27.70
CA GLY A 306 -23.22 14.34 29.14
C GLY A 306 -24.08 13.12 29.54
N ARG A 307 -24.34 12.21 28.60
CA ARG A 307 -25.16 11.00 28.77
C ARG A 307 -24.31 9.85 29.29
N LEU A 308 -23.95 9.94 30.58
CA LEU A 308 -22.96 9.05 31.20
C LEU A 308 -23.43 7.58 31.27
N ALA A 309 -24.71 7.35 31.57
CA ALA A 309 -25.26 5.99 31.69
C ALA A 309 -25.24 5.25 30.36
N GLU A 310 -25.65 5.91 29.29
CA GLU A 310 -25.64 5.37 27.92
C GLU A 310 -24.21 5.12 27.42
N ALA A 311 -23.27 6.02 27.74
CA ALA A 311 -21.86 5.80 27.42
C ALA A 311 -21.31 4.54 28.11
N ILE A 312 -21.63 4.31 29.39
CA ILE A 312 -21.22 3.10 30.12
C ILE A 312 -21.85 1.84 29.52
N ALA A 313 -23.12 1.90 29.11
CA ALA A 313 -23.81 0.78 28.46
C ALA A 313 -23.17 0.42 27.11
N ASP A 314 -22.83 1.41 26.30
CA ASP A 314 -22.17 1.19 25.02
C ASP A 314 -20.75 0.66 25.19
N PHE A 315 -19.95 1.18 26.12
CA PHE A 315 -18.64 0.61 26.43
C PHE A 315 -18.74 -0.83 26.93
N SER A 316 -19.78 -1.17 27.69
CA SER A 316 -20.00 -2.55 28.13
C SER A 316 -20.28 -3.47 26.95
N THR A 317 -21.12 -3.04 26.01
CA THR A 317 -21.39 -3.78 24.78
C THR A 317 -20.14 -3.92 23.91
N ALA A 318 -19.32 -2.87 23.80
CA ALA A 318 -18.03 -2.92 23.11
C ALA A 318 -17.07 -3.94 23.74
N ILE A 319 -16.97 -3.97 25.07
CA ILE A 319 -16.14 -4.92 25.82
C ILE A 319 -16.60 -6.36 25.57
N ASP A 320 -17.90 -6.61 25.62
CA ASP A 320 -18.45 -7.96 25.40
C ASP A 320 -18.20 -8.43 23.95
N GLN A 321 -18.38 -7.54 22.97
CA GLN A 321 -18.06 -7.86 21.58
C GLN A 321 -16.57 -8.08 21.36
N ALA A 322 -15.70 -7.27 21.97
CA ALA A 322 -14.24 -7.44 21.89
C ALA A 322 -13.79 -8.79 22.49
N ARG A 323 -14.40 -9.23 23.60
CA ARG A 323 -14.15 -10.56 24.18
C ARG A 323 -14.62 -11.70 23.29
N THR A 324 -15.77 -11.55 22.66
CA THR A 324 -16.25 -12.54 21.68
C THR A 324 -15.28 -12.65 20.52
N LEU A 325 -14.83 -11.52 19.96
CA LEU A 325 -13.84 -11.49 18.89
C LEU A 325 -12.49 -12.10 19.31
N GLU A 326 -12.04 -11.85 20.55
CA GLU A 326 -10.83 -12.46 21.11
C GLU A 326 -10.92 -14.00 21.15
N ARG A 327 -12.11 -14.56 21.42
CA ARG A 327 -12.33 -16.02 21.49
C ARG A 327 -12.54 -16.65 20.13
N GLU A 328 -13.32 -16.00 19.27
CA GLU A 328 -13.75 -16.57 17.99
C GLU A 328 -12.63 -16.58 16.96
N VAL A 329 -11.66 -15.68 17.09
CA VAL A 329 -10.65 -15.50 16.06
C VAL A 329 -9.28 -15.73 16.66
N LYS A 330 -8.47 -16.52 15.94
CA LYS A 330 -7.01 -16.34 15.92
C LYS A 330 -6.71 -14.98 15.27
N PHE A 331 -7.15 -13.88 15.92
CA PHE A 331 -7.12 -12.51 15.41
C PHE A 331 -5.68 -12.00 15.57
N SER A 332 -4.76 -12.53 14.76
CA SER A 332 -3.36 -12.10 14.79
C SER A 332 -3.00 -11.10 13.69
N PHE A 333 -3.95 -10.62 12.87
CA PHE A 333 -3.57 -9.97 11.61
C PHE A 333 -4.34 -8.72 11.17
N LEU A 334 -5.44 -8.31 11.81
CA LEU A 334 -6.38 -7.35 11.20
C LEU A 334 -6.68 -6.07 11.96
N SER A 335 -6.09 -5.87 13.12
CA SER A 335 -6.16 -4.59 13.80
C SER A 335 -4.75 -4.11 14.09
N ARG A 336 -4.52 -2.80 13.93
CA ARG A 336 -3.29 -2.11 14.35
C ARG A 336 -2.93 -2.40 15.83
N TYR A 337 -3.89 -2.95 16.59
CA TYR A 337 -3.81 -3.34 17.98
C TYR A 337 -4.21 -4.79 18.19
N PRO A 338 -3.48 -5.60 18.98
CA PRO A 338 -3.98 -6.89 19.44
C PRO A 338 -5.36 -6.73 20.10
N PRO A 339 -6.34 -7.64 19.88
CA PRO A 339 -7.68 -7.54 20.48
C PRO A 339 -7.66 -7.35 22.00
N ARG A 340 -6.68 -7.95 22.66
CA ARG A 340 -6.42 -7.81 24.10
C ARG A 340 -6.06 -6.39 24.50
N VAL A 341 -5.23 -5.71 23.71
CA VAL A 341 -4.86 -4.32 23.97
C VAL A 341 -6.10 -3.44 23.82
N TYR A 342 -6.87 -3.67 22.76
CA TYR A 342 -8.13 -2.96 22.55
C TYR A 342 -9.13 -3.17 23.70
N LEU A 343 -9.28 -4.42 24.15
CA LEU A 343 -10.11 -4.78 25.30
C LEU A 343 -9.68 -4.05 26.59
N ALA A 344 -8.38 -4.02 26.89
CA ALA A 344 -7.85 -3.32 28.06
C ALA A 344 -8.16 -1.81 28.00
N LEU A 345 -8.03 -1.19 26.81
CA LEU A 345 -8.35 0.22 26.62
C LEU A 345 -9.84 0.52 26.82
N LEU A 346 -10.73 -0.35 26.32
CA LEU A 346 -12.17 -0.23 26.54
C LEU A 346 -12.52 -0.35 28.03
N GLN A 347 -11.91 -1.29 28.75
CA GLN A 347 -12.07 -1.45 30.20
C GLN A 347 -11.61 -0.20 30.96
N MET A 348 -10.45 0.38 30.59
CA MET A 348 -9.97 1.64 31.17
C MET A 348 -10.93 2.80 30.91
N CYS A 349 -11.50 2.90 29.71
CA CYS A 349 -12.48 3.93 29.38
C CYS A 349 -13.73 3.78 30.26
N ARG A 350 -14.27 2.57 30.39
CA ARG A 350 -15.44 2.29 31.24
C ARG A 350 -15.15 2.57 32.72
N ALA A 351 -13.99 2.15 33.23
CA ALA A 351 -13.56 2.41 34.60
C ALA A 351 -13.54 3.90 34.93
N LYS A 352 -12.99 4.73 34.02
CA LYS A 352 -12.97 6.20 34.17
C LYS A 352 -14.38 6.79 34.21
N LEU A 353 -15.31 6.28 33.41
CA LEU A 353 -16.71 6.73 33.47
C LEU A 353 -17.40 6.32 34.76
N GLN A 354 -17.11 5.13 35.28
CA GLN A 354 -17.64 4.68 36.57
C GLN A 354 -17.09 5.50 37.73
N LEU A 355 -15.83 5.95 37.70
CA LEU A 355 -15.32 6.93 38.67
C LEU A 355 -16.15 8.23 38.65
N LYS A 356 -16.46 8.75 37.45
CA LYS A 356 -17.33 9.94 37.33
C LYS A 356 -18.75 9.68 37.82
N ASN A 357 -19.26 8.47 37.63
CA ASN A 357 -20.57 8.04 38.11
C ASN A 357 -20.57 7.63 39.59
N GLN A 358 -19.47 7.81 40.32
CA GLN A 358 -19.29 7.38 41.71
C GLN A 358 -19.54 5.88 41.94
N ALA A 359 -19.45 5.07 40.90
CA ALA A 359 -19.55 3.61 40.96
C ALA A 359 -18.18 3.00 41.27
N TRP A 360 -17.65 3.32 42.47
CA TRP A 360 -16.26 3.07 42.85
C TRP A 360 -15.85 1.59 42.75
N GLN A 361 -16.72 0.66 43.18
CA GLN A 361 -16.44 -0.78 43.09
C GLN A 361 -16.29 -1.23 41.63
N ALA A 362 -17.25 -0.85 40.76
CA ALA A 362 -17.19 -1.21 39.35
C ALA A 362 -15.91 -0.65 38.69
N ALA A 363 -15.54 0.60 39.03
CA ALA A 363 -14.32 1.22 38.52
C ALA A 363 -13.06 0.43 38.94
N ALA A 364 -12.99 -0.01 40.20
CA ALA A 364 -11.89 -0.83 40.69
C ALA A 364 -11.81 -2.19 39.98
N ASP A 365 -12.95 -2.81 39.72
CA ASP A 365 -13.05 -4.10 39.02
C ASP A 365 -12.58 -3.94 37.56
N ASP A 366 -12.99 -2.88 36.87
CA ASP A 366 -12.59 -2.62 35.48
C ASP A 366 -11.10 -2.28 35.33
N PHE A 367 -10.54 -1.47 36.24
CA PHE A 367 -9.08 -1.26 36.24
C PHE A 367 -8.31 -2.54 36.55
N THR A 368 -8.86 -3.42 37.39
CA THR A 368 -8.25 -4.72 37.68
C THR A 368 -8.27 -5.63 36.46
N ALA A 369 -9.39 -5.68 35.74
CA ALA A 369 -9.51 -6.43 34.49
C ALA A 369 -8.51 -5.90 33.44
N ALA A 370 -8.39 -4.58 33.29
CA ALA A 370 -7.44 -3.97 32.36
C ALA A 370 -5.99 -4.32 32.69
N LEU A 371 -5.62 -4.26 33.98
CA LEU A 371 -4.29 -4.66 34.45
C LEU A 371 -3.99 -6.13 34.17
N ALA A 372 -4.96 -7.03 34.38
CA ALA A 372 -4.80 -8.45 34.09
C ALA A 372 -4.53 -8.68 32.59
N THR A 373 -5.31 -8.03 31.71
CA THR A 373 -5.12 -8.14 30.26
C THR A 373 -3.76 -7.58 29.82
N LEU A 374 -3.32 -6.44 30.36
CA LEU A 374 -1.99 -5.87 30.09
C LEU A 374 -0.85 -6.77 30.57
N ALA A 375 -1.00 -7.42 31.72
CA ALA A 375 -0.01 -8.36 32.24
C ALA A 375 0.13 -9.59 31.34
N GLU A 376 -0.98 -10.14 30.83
CA GLU A 376 -0.94 -11.25 29.86
C GLU A 376 -0.23 -10.87 28.56
N ILE A 377 -0.50 -9.67 28.02
CA ILE A 377 0.18 -9.17 26.81
C ILE A 377 1.69 -9.09 27.06
N ARG A 378 2.11 -8.54 28.20
CA ARG A 378 3.54 -8.45 28.55
C ARG A 378 4.19 -9.82 28.73
N GLN A 379 3.46 -10.80 29.27
CA GLN A 379 3.96 -12.16 29.39
C GLN A 379 4.21 -12.80 28.01
N GLN A 380 3.38 -12.47 27.01
CA GLN A 380 3.48 -12.99 25.64
C GLN A 380 4.55 -12.27 24.81
N GLU A 381 4.63 -10.94 24.91
CA GLU A 381 5.49 -10.10 24.06
C GLU A 381 6.85 -9.77 24.71
N GLY A 382 7.00 -10.05 26.01
CA GLY A 382 8.18 -9.77 26.79
C GLY A 382 8.11 -8.45 27.58
N PRO A 383 8.91 -8.30 28.66
CA PRO A 383 8.80 -7.18 29.59
C PRO A 383 9.17 -5.81 28.99
N ALA A 384 9.92 -5.81 27.88
CA ALA A 384 10.38 -4.60 27.20
C ALA A 384 9.50 -4.21 25.99
N ALA A 385 8.47 -4.99 25.67
CA ALA A 385 7.57 -4.67 24.56
C ALA A 385 6.83 -3.35 24.86
N PRO A 386 6.97 -2.32 24.01
CA PRO A 386 6.23 -1.08 24.20
C PRO A 386 4.73 -1.38 24.05
N LEU A 387 3.95 -0.96 25.05
CA LEU A 387 2.49 -1.06 24.95
C LEU A 387 2.02 -0.22 23.74
N PRO A 388 1.12 -0.77 22.90
CA PRO A 388 0.65 -0.02 21.75
C PRO A 388 -0.07 1.26 22.20
N ARG A 389 0.22 2.38 21.52
CA ARG A 389 -0.51 3.64 21.75
C ARG A 389 -1.98 3.43 21.40
N PRO A 390 -2.96 3.89 22.19
CA PRO A 390 -4.36 3.74 21.84
C PRO A 390 -4.68 4.27 20.43
N PRO A 391 -5.65 3.67 19.71
CA PRO A 391 -6.14 4.24 18.45
C PRO A 391 -6.60 5.68 18.69
N HIS A 392 -6.40 6.57 17.72
CA HIS A 392 -6.81 7.98 17.81
C HIS A 392 -8.26 8.16 18.29
N SER A 393 -9.17 7.28 17.86
CA SER A 393 -10.57 7.24 18.30
C SER A 393 -10.76 7.07 19.81
N LEU A 394 -9.91 6.27 20.47
CA LEU A 394 -9.91 6.10 21.93
C LEU A 394 -9.02 7.11 22.64
N GLY A 395 -7.96 7.57 21.97
CA GLY A 395 -7.08 8.65 22.45
C GLY A 395 -7.90 9.92 22.75
N PHE A 396 -8.79 10.29 21.83
CA PHE A 396 -9.65 11.46 22.00
C PHE A 396 -10.61 11.35 23.20
N ILE A 397 -11.26 10.19 23.39
CA ILE A 397 -12.17 9.94 24.53
C ILE A 397 -11.46 10.19 25.86
N VAL A 398 -10.16 9.89 25.92
CA VAL A 398 -9.36 10.00 27.14
C VAL A 398 -8.71 11.35 27.33
N GLU A 399 -8.24 11.98 26.26
CA GLU A 399 -7.60 13.29 26.32
C GLU A 399 -8.60 14.40 26.66
N TYR A 400 -9.81 14.36 26.09
CA TYR A 400 -10.80 15.43 26.29
C TYR A 400 -11.51 15.37 27.66
N HIS A 401 -11.53 14.21 28.31
CA HIS A 401 -12.35 13.98 29.51
C HIS A 401 -11.60 13.52 30.75
N SER A 402 -10.28 13.26 30.68
CA SER A 402 -9.49 12.90 31.85
C SER A 402 -8.15 13.63 31.89
N LYS A 403 -7.81 14.24 33.04
CA LYS A 403 -6.44 14.73 33.34
C LYS A 403 -5.42 13.59 33.52
N LEU A 404 -5.69 12.41 32.97
CA LEU A 404 -4.84 11.23 33.04
C LEU A 404 -4.31 11.00 31.63
N PRO A 405 -3.17 11.61 31.26
CA PRO A 405 -2.77 11.80 29.88
C PRO A 405 -2.26 10.52 29.19
N ASP A 406 -1.99 9.44 29.93
CA ASP A 406 -1.44 8.22 29.34
C ASP A 406 -2.25 6.96 29.69
N PHE A 407 -2.55 6.14 28.67
CA PHE A 407 -3.04 4.76 28.87
C PHE A 407 -1.88 3.83 29.20
N THR A 408 -1.29 4.05 30.37
CA THR A 408 -0.24 3.19 30.90
C THR A 408 -0.80 2.29 31.98
N GLU A 409 -0.10 1.20 32.22
CA GLU A 409 -0.30 0.37 33.41
C GLU A 409 -0.26 1.23 34.69
N GLY A 410 0.62 2.24 34.75
CA GLY A 410 0.67 3.22 35.84
C GLY A 410 -0.64 3.98 36.04
N ALA A 411 -1.31 4.38 34.96
CA ALA A 411 -2.61 5.03 35.02
C ALA A 411 -3.73 4.09 35.51
N CYS A 412 -3.67 2.80 35.18
CA CYS A 412 -4.61 1.80 35.75
C CYS A 412 -4.43 1.64 37.25
N TYR A 413 -3.19 1.45 37.72
CA TYR A 413 -2.88 1.37 39.15
C TYR A 413 -3.36 2.62 39.88
N PHE A 414 -3.11 3.80 39.30
CA PHE A 414 -3.56 5.06 39.87
C PHE A 414 -5.10 5.16 39.94
N GLY A 415 -5.81 4.85 38.85
CA GLY A 415 -7.27 4.86 38.82
C GLY A 415 -7.90 3.88 39.81
N ARG A 416 -7.32 2.69 39.95
CA ARG A 416 -7.75 1.69 40.94
C ARG A 416 -7.50 2.15 42.38
N ALA A 417 -6.37 2.82 42.63
CA ALA A 417 -6.09 3.39 43.94
C ALA A 417 -7.13 4.43 44.37
N LEU A 418 -7.55 5.30 43.44
CA LEU A 418 -8.62 6.28 43.71
C LEU A 418 -9.95 5.60 44.06
N ALA A 419 -10.33 4.58 43.28
CA ALA A 419 -11.53 3.80 43.55
C ALA A 419 -11.49 3.13 44.93
N ARG A 420 -10.37 2.46 45.27
CA ARG A 420 -10.16 1.77 46.56
C ARG A 420 -10.13 2.73 47.75
N ALA A 421 -9.53 3.92 47.59
CA ALA A 421 -9.55 4.93 48.64
C ALA A 421 -10.97 5.38 48.99
N ARG A 422 -11.88 5.49 48.00
CA ARG A 422 -13.29 5.81 48.22
C ARG A 422 -14.10 4.66 48.83
N LEU A 423 -13.59 3.43 48.76
CA LEU A 423 -14.14 2.24 49.42
C LEU A 423 -13.54 2.01 50.83
N ASP A 424 -12.74 2.96 51.34
CA ASP A 424 -11.98 2.87 52.60
C ASP A 424 -10.98 1.69 52.66
N ASP A 425 -10.58 1.15 51.51
CA ASP A 425 -9.53 0.12 51.38
C ASP A 425 -8.14 0.79 51.26
N ARG A 426 -7.72 1.43 52.35
CA ARG A 426 -6.52 2.29 52.37
C ARG A 426 -5.22 1.52 52.09
N ALA A 427 -5.12 0.29 52.58
CA ALA A 427 -3.91 -0.52 52.42
C ALA A 427 -3.66 -0.85 50.94
N ASN A 428 -4.69 -1.32 50.23
CA ASN A 428 -4.56 -1.64 48.81
C ASN A 428 -4.46 -0.38 47.95
N ALA A 429 -5.13 0.72 48.33
CA ALA A 429 -4.96 2.01 47.65
C ALA A 429 -3.51 2.52 47.73
N GLN A 430 -2.85 2.40 48.88
CA GLN A 430 -1.45 2.78 49.04
C GLN A 430 -0.50 1.89 48.22
N ALA A 431 -0.76 0.58 48.19
CA ALA A 431 0.00 -0.36 47.38
C ALA A 431 -0.10 -0.03 45.87
N ASP A 432 -1.31 0.26 45.38
CA ASP A 432 -1.54 0.66 43.99
C ASP A 432 -0.86 2.00 43.66
N LEU A 433 -0.88 2.99 44.56
CA LEU A 433 -0.17 4.26 44.38
C LEU A 433 1.35 4.05 44.30
N ALA A 434 1.91 3.16 45.12
CA ALA A 434 3.33 2.83 45.07
C ALA A 434 3.71 2.22 43.72
N GLN A 435 2.87 1.33 43.20
CA GLN A 435 3.08 0.70 41.89
C GLN A 435 2.95 1.70 40.73
N ALA A 436 1.95 2.60 40.77
CA ALA A 436 1.82 3.68 39.79
C ALA A 436 3.07 4.56 39.74
N ARG A 437 3.61 4.95 40.91
CA ARG A 437 4.85 5.73 41.02
C ARG A 437 6.07 4.98 40.50
N ALA A 438 6.18 3.69 40.79
CA ALA A 438 7.28 2.86 40.28
C ALA A 438 7.31 2.80 38.74
N LEU A 439 6.13 2.91 38.11
CA LEU A 439 5.97 3.00 36.66
C LEU A 439 6.12 4.43 36.10
N GLY A 440 6.60 5.38 36.92
CA GLY A 440 6.81 6.77 36.51
C GLY A 440 5.54 7.62 36.44
N TYR A 441 4.40 7.09 36.90
CA TYR A 441 3.13 7.80 36.92
C TYR A 441 2.99 8.61 38.22
N ASP A 442 3.30 9.91 38.15
CA ASP A 442 3.15 10.85 39.26
C ASP A 442 2.15 11.96 38.89
N LEU A 443 1.11 12.10 39.72
CA LEU A 443 0.10 13.16 39.66
C LEU A 443 0.69 14.56 39.60
N SER A 444 1.84 14.78 40.24
CA SER A 444 2.48 16.10 40.28
C SER A 444 2.80 16.59 38.86
N ARG A 445 3.14 15.67 37.95
CA ARG A 445 3.41 15.96 36.53
C ARG A 445 2.17 16.21 35.70
N HIS A 446 1.01 15.67 36.11
CA HIS A 446 -0.19 15.64 35.26
C HIS A 446 -1.31 16.59 35.72
N THR A 447 -1.36 16.92 37.00
CA THR A 447 -2.38 17.81 37.56
C THR A 447 -1.88 19.23 37.80
N GLY A 448 -0.56 19.46 37.69
CA GLY A 448 0.08 20.72 38.06
C GLY A 448 -0.06 21.08 39.55
N LYS A 449 -0.60 20.16 40.36
CA LYS A 449 -0.76 20.30 41.81
C LYS A 449 0.13 19.25 42.48
N THR A 450 0.90 19.67 43.48
CA THR A 450 1.75 18.79 44.28
C THR A 450 0.91 17.70 44.94
N SER A 451 1.53 16.53 45.08
CA SER A 451 0.96 15.19 45.25
C SER A 451 0.31 14.89 46.61
N GLU A 452 -0.57 15.78 47.10
CA GLU A 452 -1.43 15.51 48.26
C GLU A 452 -2.93 15.30 47.90
N PRO A 453 -3.29 14.41 46.96
CA PRO A 453 -4.70 14.11 46.67
C PRO A 453 -5.43 13.45 47.85
N LEU A 454 -4.69 12.79 48.76
CA LEU A 454 -5.26 12.11 49.93
C LEU A 454 -5.48 13.02 51.13
N LYS A 455 -4.86 14.21 51.18
CA LYS A 455 -5.08 15.19 52.26
C LYS A 455 -6.06 16.29 51.85
N ALA A 456 -6.07 16.70 50.57
CA ALA A 456 -6.96 17.76 50.09
C ALA A 456 -8.43 17.34 49.89
N GLU A 457 -8.77 16.05 50.03
CA GLU A 457 -10.18 15.57 50.06
C GLU A 457 -10.62 15.11 51.48
N GLN A 458 -9.76 15.30 52.49
CA GLN A 458 -10.14 15.19 53.91
C GLN A 458 -10.71 16.51 54.46
N GLU A 459 -10.61 17.60 53.69
CA GLU A 459 -11.33 18.87 53.82
C GLU A 459 -12.40 18.94 52.73
#